data_AF-A0A1A7X896-F1
#
_entry.id   AF-A0A1A7X896-F1
#
_cell.length_a   1.000
_cell.length_b   1.000
_cell.length_c   1.000
_cell.angle_alpha   90.00
_cell.angle_beta   90.00
_cell.angle_gamma   90.00
#
_symmetry.space_group_name_H-M   'P 1'
#
loop_
_entity.id
_entity.type
_entity.pdbx_description
1 polymer ?
#
loop_
_entity_poly.entity_id
_entity_poly.type
_entity_poly.pdbx_seq_one_letter_code
_entity_poly.pdbx_strand_id
1 'polypeptide(L)'
;LYPVYAGGGGFVMSGHLARRLSSACQQVELFPIDDVFLGMCLQLIGVKPLRHQGFRTFGIPRPSAAPHLQTFDPCFYRELMVVHSLSVPQIWLMWNLLHDPKLSCHNQTDPKPRVFRWGGRMEQMGEMDYAEKNVFLTH
;
A
#
# COMPACT_ATOMS: atom_id res chain seq x y z
N LEU A 1 -23.25 4.45 -12.07
CA LEU A 1 -21.85 4.06 -12.37
C LEU A 1 -21.01 4.42 -11.15
N TYR A 2 -20.10 3.54 -10.69
CA TYR A 2 -19.27 3.83 -9.52
C TYR A 2 -18.15 4.84 -9.83
N PRO A 3 -17.74 5.68 -8.86
CA PRO A 3 -16.57 6.53 -9.02
C PRO A 3 -15.29 5.68 -9.11
N VAL A 4 -14.15 6.31 -9.41
CA VAL A 4 -12.86 5.66 -9.21
C VAL A 4 -12.66 5.44 -7.72
N TYR A 5 -12.43 4.19 -7.32
CA TYR A 5 -12.19 3.82 -5.92
C TYR A 5 -11.00 2.86 -5.82
N ALA A 6 -10.39 2.82 -4.63
CA ALA A 6 -9.39 1.82 -4.30
C ALA A 6 -10.11 0.56 -3.80
N GLY A 7 -10.01 -0.53 -4.57
CA GLY A 7 -10.56 -1.81 -4.16
C GLY A 7 -9.73 -2.45 -3.04
N GLY A 8 -10.36 -3.36 -2.29
CA GLY A 8 -9.89 -3.90 -1.02
C GLY A 8 -8.49 -4.49 -0.98
N GLY A 9 -8.06 -4.85 0.23
CA GLY A 9 -6.72 -5.35 0.56
C GLY A 9 -5.85 -4.28 1.24
N GLY A 10 -5.96 -3.02 0.84
CA GLY A 10 -5.38 -1.88 1.57
C GLY A 10 -4.94 -0.72 0.68
N PHE A 11 -4.79 0.47 1.28
CA PHE A 11 -4.31 1.70 0.65
C PHE A 11 -3.48 2.50 1.66
N VAL A 12 -2.72 3.49 1.19
CA VAL A 12 -1.98 4.43 2.04
C VAL A 12 -2.43 5.86 1.75
N MET A 13 -2.70 6.64 2.79
CA MET A 13 -3.07 8.05 2.65
C MET A 13 -2.34 8.94 3.66
N SER A 14 -2.23 10.24 3.36
CA SER A 14 -1.71 11.21 4.31
C SER A 14 -2.71 11.48 5.45
N GLY A 15 -2.21 11.84 6.63
CA GLY A 15 -3.07 12.22 7.76
C GLY A 15 -3.94 13.45 7.47
N HIS A 16 -3.46 14.38 6.63
CA HIS A 16 -4.25 15.51 6.15
C HIS A 16 -5.47 15.05 5.34
N LEU A 17 -5.26 14.12 4.39
CA LEU A 17 -6.35 13.56 3.60
C LEU A 17 -7.34 12.79 4.47
N ALA A 18 -6.86 12.05 5.47
CA ALA A 18 -7.73 11.35 6.42
C ALA A 18 -8.70 12.30 7.15
N ARG A 19 -8.25 13.49 7.56
CA ARG A 19 -9.14 14.51 8.18
C ARG A 19 -10.18 15.03 7.20
N ARG A 20 -9.78 15.34 5.96
CA ARG A 20 -10.71 15.79 4.91
C ARG A 20 -11.74 14.72 4.58
N LEU A 21 -11.32 13.45 4.52
CA LEU A 21 -12.21 12.30 4.34
C LEU A 21 -13.22 12.17 5.48
N SER A 22 -12.78 12.34 6.74
CA SER A 22 -13.69 12.30 7.89
C SER A 22 -14.84 13.31 7.77
N SER A 23 -14.57 14.53 7.31
CA SER A 23 -15.62 15.53 7.03
C SER A 23 -16.48 15.18 5.80
N ALA A 24 -15.90 14.53 4.79
CA ALA A 24 -16.62 14.08 3.60
C ALA A 24 -17.61 12.94 3.91
N CYS A 25 -17.22 12.00 4.79
CA CYS A 25 -18.06 10.87 5.19
C CYS A 25 -19.40 11.31 5.83
N GLN A 26 -19.48 12.52 6.38
CA GLN A 26 -20.71 13.07 6.96
C GLN A 26 -21.66 13.67 5.91
N GLN A 27 -21.16 13.92 4.70
CA GLN A 27 -21.90 14.56 3.61
C GLN A 27 -22.33 13.59 2.51
N VAL A 28 -21.75 12.39 2.50
CA VAL A 28 -22.04 11.33 1.53
C VAL A 28 -22.96 10.31 2.18
N GLU A 29 -24.02 9.92 1.48
CA GLU A 29 -24.92 8.85 1.92
C GLU A 29 -24.15 7.53 2.04
N LEU A 30 -24.43 6.76 3.10
CA LEU A 30 -23.78 5.48 3.32
C LEU A 30 -24.04 4.53 2.14
N PHE A 31 -22.99 3.85 1.71
CA PHE A 31 -23.06 2.88 0.62
C PHE A 31 -22.66 1.48 1.11
N PRO A 32 -23.31 0.39 0.66
CA PRO A 32 -23.08 -0.96 1.20
C PRO A 32 -21.69 -1.55 0.92
N ILE A 33 -20.91 -0.94 0.03
CA ILE A 33 -19.55 -1.33 -0.28
C ILE A 33 -18.64 -0.20 0.22
N ASP A 34 -17.85 -0.50 1.24
CA ASP A 34 -16.98 0.45 1.95
C ASP A 34 -15.96 1.13 1.01
N ASP A 35 -15.33 0.37 0.13
CA ASP A 35 -14.40 0.91 -0.87
C ASP A 35 -15.09 1.89 -1.84
N VAL A 36 -16.33 1.59 -2.24
CA VAL A 36 -17.11 2.48 -3.11
C VAL A 36 -17.53 3.73 -2.34
N PHE A 37 -17.95 3.60 -1.08
CA PHE A 37 -18.25 4.73 -0.20
C PHE A 37 -17.02 5.65 -0.04
N LEU A 38 -15.84 5.08 0.17
CA LEU A 38 -14.58 5.81 0.22
C LEU A 38 -14.30 6.53 -1.10
N GLY A 39 -14.54 5.88 -2.25
CA GLY A 39 -14.43 6.49 -3.57
C GLY A 39 -15.38 7.68 -3.77
N MET A 40 -16.61 7.59 -3.26
CA MET A 40 -17.57 8.70 -3.28
C MET A 40 -17.08 9.88 -2.42
N CYS A 41 -16.54 9.60 -1.23
CA CYS A 41 -15.96 10.62 -0.35
C CYS A 41 -14.74 11.31 -1.02
N LEU A 42 -13.87 10.53 -1.67
CA LEU A 42 -12.72 11.05 -2.43
C LEU A 42 -13.16 11.94 -3.59
N GLN A 43 -14.23 11.54 -4.31
CA GLN A 43 -14.81 12.34 -5.38
C GLN A 43 -15.34 13.68 -4.86
N LEU A 44 -16.04 13.69 -3.72
CA LEU A 44 -16.56 14.92 -3.11
C LEU A 44 -15.44 15.93 -2.80
N ILE A 45 -14.28 15.46 -2.32
CA ILE A 45 -13.14 16.31 -1.97
C ILE A 45 -12.14 16.52 -3.11
N GLY A 46 -12.46 16.06 -4.32
CA GLY A 46 -11.66 16.26 -5.53
C GLY A 46 -10.33 15.51 -5.54
N VAL A 47 -10.21 14.38 -4.83
CA VAL A 47 -8.98 13.58 -4.75
C VAL A 47 -9.10 12.33 -5.60
N LYS A 48 -8.07 12.04 -6.41
CA LYS A 48 -8.00 10.82 -7.23
C LYS A 48 -6.98 9.84 -6.63
N PRO A 49 -7.33 8.56 -6.45
CA PRO A 49 -6.37 7.53 -6.08
C PRO A 49 -5.24 7.39 -7.11
N LEU A 50 -4.02 7.15 -6.65
CA LEU A 50 -2.85 6.87 -7.49
C LEU A 50 -2.49 5.38 -7.39
N ARG A 51 -2.27 4.75 -8.55
CA ARG A 51 -1.86 3.34 -8.64
C ARG A 51 -0.38 3.18 -8.30
N HIS A 52 -0.04 2.13 -7.56
CA HIS A 52 1.30 1.81 -7.14
C HIS A 52 1.56 0.30 -7.21
N GLN A 53 2.67 -0.10 -7.82
CA GLN A 53 2.97 -1.51 -8.11
C GLN A 53 3.24 -2.37 -6.86
N GLY A 54 3.52 -1.73 -5.73
CA GLY A 54 3.69 -2.40 -4.43
C GLY A 54 2.39 -2.98 -3.85
N PHE A 55 1.23 -2.67 -4.41
CA PHE A 55 -0.04 -3.27 -4.00
C PHE A 55 -0.35 -4.48 -4.89
N ARG A 56 -0.60 -5.63 -4.26
CA ARG A 56 -0.96 -6.92 -4.89
C ARG A 56 -2.21 -7.48 -4.20
N THR A 57 -3.31 -6.77 -4.38
CA THR A 57 -4.62 -7.06 -3.77
C THR A 57 -5.35 -8.25 -4.42
N PHE A 58 -4.93 -8.63 -5.63
CA PHE A 58 -5.43 -9.82 -6.35
C PHE A 58 -4.45 -11.01 -6.28
N GLY A 59 -3.51 -10.98 -5.33
CA GLY A 59 -2.48 -12.01 -5.20
C GLY A 59 -1.27 -11.81 -6.08
N ILE A 60 -0.31 -12.70 -5.88
CA ILE A 60 0.91 -12.77 -6.67
C ILE A 60 0.66 -13.75 -7.82
N PRO A 61 0.85 -13.33 -9.08
CA PRO A 61 0.74 -14.21 -10.22
C PRO A 61 1.62 -15.45 -10.02
N ARG A 62 1.04 -16.63 -10.21
CA ARG A 62 1.82 -17.87 -10.15
C ARG A 62 2.61 -18.01 -11.46
N PRO A 63 3.88 -18.46 -11.41
CA PRO A 63 4.64 -18.72 -12.62
C PRO A 63 3.89 -19.73 -13.50
N SER A 64 3.66 -19.40 -14.77
CA SER A 64 2.94 -20.28 -15.71
C SER A 64 3.64 -21.64 -15.90
N ALA A 65 4.97 -21.67 -15.76
CA ALA A 65 5.78 -22.88 -15.83
C ALA A 65 5.69 -23.76 -14.56
N ALA A 66 5.20 -23.21 -13.44
CA ALA A 66 5.02 -23.95 -12.19
C ALA A 66 3.78 -23.44 -11.41
N PRO A 67 2.56 -23.78 -11.88
CA PRO A 67 1.31 -23.27 -11.30
C PRO A 67 1.05 -23.71 -9.85
N HIS A 68 1.76 -24.75 -9.40
CA HIS A 68 1.70 -25.31 -8.05
C HIS A 68 2.74 -24.71 -7.10
N LEU A 69 3.74 -23.99 -7.62
CA LEU A 69 4.70 -23.29 -6.78
C LEU A 69 4.01 -22.05 -6.21
N GLN A 70 3.88 -21.98 -4.89
CA GLN A 70 3.53 -20.73 -4.23
C GLN A 70 4.75 -19.81 -4.30
N THR A 71 4.58 -18.62 -4.84
CA THR A 71 5.59 -17.56 -4.84
C THR A 71 5.72 -17.01 -3.40
N PHE A 72 6.35 -17.77 -2.50
CA PHE A 72 6.62 -17.39 -1.11
C PHE A 72 8.11 -17.07 -0.93
N ASP A 73 8.58 -16.10 -1.73
CA ASP A 73 9.98 -15.65 -1.72
C ASP A 73 10.10 -14.31 -0.96
N PRO A 74 10.81 -14.26 0.18
CA PRO A 74 10.96 -13.03 0.96
C PRO A 74 11.56 -11.86 0.16
N CYS A 75 12.40 -12.12 -0.85
CA CYS A 75 12.97 -11.06 -1.68
C CYS A 75 11.92 -10.38 -2.55
N PHE A 76 10.91 -11.11 -3.00
CA PHE A 76 9.79 -10.55 -3.73
C PHE A 76 8.88 -9.73 -2.81
N TYR A 77 8.61 -10.21 -1.60
CA TYR A 77 7.76 -9.51 -0.63
C TYR A 77 8.40 -8.23 -0.06
N ARG A 78 9.73 -8.14 -0.06
CA ARG A 78 10.48 -6.99 0.45
C ARG A 78 10.12 -5.67 -0.22
N GLU A 79 9.71 -5.70 -1.48
CA GLU A 79 9.39 -4.50 -2.27
C GLU A 79 7.88 -4.18 -2.31
N LEU A 80 7.05 -5.02 -1.68
CA LEU A 80 5.61 -4.87 -1.68
C LEU A 80 5.11 -4.12 -0.43
N MET A 81 3.99 -3.44 -0.57
CA MET A 81 3.32 -2.70 0.50
C MET A 81 2.13 -3.50 1.06
N VAL A 82 1.33 -4.10 0.18
CA VAL A 82 0.14 -4.87 0.53
C VAL A 82 0.06 -6.09 -0.37
N VAL A 83 -0.16 -7.27 0.22
CA VAL A 83 -0.35 -8.53 -0.51
C VAL A 83 -1.56 -9.26 0.06
N HIS A 84 -2.48 -9.66 -0.81
CA HIS A 84 -3.63 -10.48 -0.43
C HIS A 84 -3.59 -11.83 -1.17
N SER A 85 -3.72 -13.00 -0.53
CA SER A 85 -3.80 -13.25 0.91
C SER A 85 -2.62 -14.12 1.38
N LEU A 86 -2.27 -13.94 2.64
CA LEU A 86 -1.41 -14.83 3.41
C LEU A 86 -2.21 -15.33 4.60
N SER A 87 -2.05 -16.61 4.95
CA SER A 87 -2.55 -17.15 6.22
C SER A 87 -1.77 -16.59 7.41
N VAL A 88 -2.32 -16.67 8.63
CA VAL A 88 -1.65 -16.19 9.84
C VAL A 88 -0.23 -16.77 10.02
N PRO A 89 0.00 -18.09 9.84
CA PRO A 89 1.36 -18.64 9.89
C PRO A 89 2.29 -18.09 8.79
N GLN A 90 1.76 -17.87 7.58
CA GLN A 90 2.53 -17.29 6.48
C GLN A 90 2.92 -15.83 6.74
N ILE A 91 2.02 -15.03 7.33
CA ILE A 91 2.31 -13.65 7.75
C ILE A 91 3.45 -13.66 8.78
N TRP A 92 3.34 -14.50 9.81
CA TRP A 92 4.37 -14.61 10.85
C TRP A 92 5.71 -15.06 10.27
N LEU A 93 5.72 -16.11 9.45
CA LEU A 93 6.95 -16.59 8.82
C LEU A 93 7.59 -15.54 7.91
N MET A 94 6.79 -14.89 7.05
CA MET A 94 7.28 -13.85 6.14
C MET A 94 7.84 -12.66 6.92
N TRP A 95 7.19 -12.24 8.00
CA TRP A 95 7.70 -11.18 8.88
C TRP A 95 9.09 -11.53 9.42
N ASN A 96 9.27 -12.75 9.94
CA ASN A 96 10.56 -13.19 10.45
C ASN A 96 11.63 -13.25 9.35
N LEU A 97 11.30 -13.79 8.17
CA LEU A 97 12.23 -13.86 7.03
C LEU A 97 12.67 -12.47 6.57
N LEU A 98 11.76 -11.50 6.48
CA LEU A 98 12.06 -10.13 6.08
C LEU A 98 12.92 -9.35 7.10
N HIS A 99 12.88 -9.76 8.38
CA HIS A 99 13.65 -9.14 9.45
C HIS A 99 14.94 -9.89 9.77
N ASP A 100 15.23 -11.02 9.11
CA ASP A 100 16.49 -11.73 9.27
C ASP A 100 17.63 -10.92 8.62
N PRO A 101 18.65 -10.47 9.38
CA PRO A 101 19.78 -9.74 8.82
C PRO A 101 20.60 -10.56 7.82
N LYS A 102 20.43 -11.89 7.80
CA LYS A 102 21.08 -12.80 6.84
C LYS A 102 20.32 -12.91 5.52
N LEU A 103 19.12 -12.33 5.40
CA LEU A 103 18.38 -12.31 4.15
C LEU A 103 19.17 -11.53 3.09
N SER A 104 19.70 -12.26 2.11
CA SER A 104 20.40 -11.70 0.96
C SER A 104 19.57 -11.89 -0.28
N CYS A 105 19.06 -10.78 -0.82
CA CYS A 105 18.43 -10.75 -2.13
C CYS A 105 19.50 -10.40 -3.16
N HIS A 106 19.77 -11.30 -4.11
CA HIS A 106 20.73 -11.03 -5.18
C HIS A 106 20.26 -9.83 -5.99
N ASN A 107 20.98 -8.71 -5.87
CA ASN A 107 20.67 -7.47 -6.58
C ASN A 107 20.60 -7.73 -8.10
N GLN A 108 19.44 -7.52 -8.71
CA GLN A 108 19.44 -6.81 -9.97
C GLN A 108 19.95 -5.40 -9.64
N THR A 109 21.16 -5.07 -10.09
CA THR A 109 21.79 -3.74 -10.14
C THR A 109 21.13 -2.64 -9.29
N ASP A 110 21.83 -2.26 -8.20
CA ASP A 110 21.52 -1.14 -7.28
C ASP A 110 20.82 0.05 -7.96
N PRO A 111 19.78 0.59 -7.29
CA PRO A 111 20.09 1.68 -6.39
C PRO A 111 19.42 1.48 -5.04
N LYS A 112 20.21 1.14 -4.01
CA LYS A 112 19.87 1.09 -2.58
C LYS A 112 18.36 1.15 -2.32
N PRO A 113 17.67 0.01 -2.11
CA PRO A 113 16.28 0.07 -1.69
C PRO A 113 16.30 0.77 -0.34
N ARG A 114 15.83 2.03 -0.32
CA ARG A 114 15.45 2.65 0.95
C ARG A 114 14.34 1.75 1.46
N VAL A 115 14.67 0.84 2.38
CA VAL A 115 13.68 0.22 3.27
C VAL A 115 12.77 1.35 3.67
N PHE A 116 11.47 1.23 3.38
CA PHE A 116 10.51 2.27 3.71
C PHE A 116 10.66 2.59 5.19
N ARG A 117 11.35 3.69 5.49
CA ARG A 117 11.74 4.07 6.84
C ARG A 117 10.77 5.14 7.26
N TRP A 118 9.78 4.75 8.06
CA TRP A 118 8.95 5.72 8.75
C TRP A 118 9.82 6.37 9.84
N GLY A 119 10.29 7.58 9.58
CA GLY A 119 11.20 8.32 10.47
C GLY A 119 12.66 8.34 9.99
N GLY A 120 13.09 9.51 9.50
CA GLY A 120 14.48 9.90 9.40
C GLY A 120 14.64 11.25 10.09
N ARG A 121 15.64 11.38 10.96
CA ARG A 121 15.94 12.53 11.82
C ARG A 121 15.53 13.88 11.24
N MET A 122 14.77 14.60 12.07
CA MET A 122 14.53 16.03 12.00
C MET A 122 15.83 16.77 12.25
N GLU A 123 16.70 16.85 11.25
CA GLU A 123 17.87 17.73 11.29
C GLU A 123 18.24 18.13 9.85
N GLN A 124 17.90 19.39 9.54
CA GLN A 124 18.41 20.20 8.43
C GLN A 124 18.07 19.70 7.01
N MET A 125 16.78 19.65 6.71
CA MET A 125 16.27 19.96 5.37
C MET A 125 15.07 20.87 5.61
N GLY A 126 15.08 22.08 5.02
CA GLY A 126 14.04 23.07 5.21
C GLY A 126 12.64 22.46 5.09
N GLU A 127 11.75 22.92 5.95
CA GLU A 127 10.33 22.60 6.11
C GLU A 127 9.61 22.33 4.77
N MET A 128 9.80 21.13 4.21
CA MET A 128 9.06 20.68 3.05
C MET A 128 7.82 19.95 3.54
N ASP A 129 6.75 20.72 3.50
CA ASP A 129 5.39 20.40 3.87
C ASP A 129 4.88 19.07 3.27
N TYR A 130 4.94 18.00 4.07
CA TYR A 130 4.17 16.77 3.83
C TYR A 130 2.72 16.91 4.33
N ALA A 131 2.41 17.95 5.09
CA ALA A 131 1.10 18.20 5.68
C ALA A 131 0.08 18.77 4.68
N GLU A 132 0.52 19.32 3.55
CA GLU A 132 -0.35 19.79 2.46
C GLU A 132 -0.55 18.80 1.31
N LYS A 133 0.18 17.66 1.30
CA LYS A 133 0.08 16.71 0.17
C LYS A 133 -1.12 15.78 0.30
N ASN A 134 -1.99 15.83 -0.71
CA ASN A 134 -3.12 14.90 -0.91
C ASN A 134 -2.62 13.57 -1.51
N VAL A 135 -1.90 12.77 -0.72
CA VAL A 135 -1.40 11.46 -1.15
C VAL A 135 -2.46 10.39 -0.85
N PHE A 136 -2.85 9.63 -1.88
CA PHE A 136 -3.66 8.42 -1.76
C PHE A 136 -3.12 7.34 -2.72
N LEU A 137 -2.56 6.25 -2.20
CA LEU A 137 -1.91 5.18 -2.96
C LEU A 137 -2.71 3.87 -2.86
N THR A 138 -2.89 3.20 -4.00
CA THR A 138 -3.67 1.96 -4.17
C THR A 138 -3.06 1.07 -5.26
N HIS A 139 -3.59 -0.15 -5.47
CA HIS A 139 -3.34 -0.97 -6.67
C HIS A 139 -3.87 -0.32 -7.97
#